data_AF-A0A9E1W2G2-F1
#
_entry.id   AF-A0A9E1W2G2-F1
#
_cell.length_a   1.000
_cell.length_b   1.000
_cell.length_c   1.000
_cell.angle_alpha   90.00
_cell.angle_beta   90.00
_cell.angle_gamma   90.00
#
_symmetry.space_group_name_H-M   'P 1'
#
loop_
_entity.id
_entity.type
_entity.pdbx_description
1 polymer ?
#
loop_
_entity_poly.entity_id
_entity_poly.type
_entity_poly.pdbx_seq_one_letter_code
_entity_poly.pdbx_strand_id
1 'polypeptide(L)' 'MRATSALGIRLANGELILIDGATGTDIERRGVPMVENAWCGVSALTHGDDVRAVHRAHIDAGAELIIA' A
#
# COMPACT_ATOMS: atom_id res chain seq x y z
N MET A 1 -20.88 -15.19 12.06
CA MET A 1 -20.84 -14.32 10.86
C MET A 1 -20.20 -15.11 9.73
N ARG A 2 -20.83 -15.21 8.56
CA ARG A 2 -20.15 -15.73 7.36
C ARG A 2 -19.38 -14.58 6.73
N ALA A 3 -18.10 -14.75 6.44
CA ALA A 3 -17.34 -13.77 5.67
C ALA A 3 -17.90 -13.71 4.24
N THR A 4 -18.18 -12.50 3.75
CA THR A 4 -18.84 -12.29 2.45
C THR A 4 -17.93 -11.68 1.39
N SER A 5 -16.79 -11.09 1.77
CA SER A 5 -15.80 -10.57 0.82
C SER A 5 -14.76 -11.64 0.46
N ALA A 6 -14.15 -11.51 -0.73
CA ALA A 6 -13.05 -12.39 -1.14
C ALA A 6 -11.93 -12.43 -0.10
N LEU A 7 -11.50 -11.27 0.41
CA LEU A 7 -10.53 -11.17 1.51
C LEU A 7 -11.02 -11.88 2.78
N GLY A 8 -12.28 -11.65 3.16
CA GLY A 8 -12.85 -12.25 4.37
C GLY A 8 -12.93 -13.78 4.30
N ILE A 9 -13.21 -14.35 3.13
CA ILE A 9 -13.21 -15.80 2.91
C ILE A 9 -11.80 -16.36 3.11
N ARG A 10 -10.78 -15.73 2.49
CA ARG A 10 -9.38 -16.14 2.63
C ARG A 10 -8.92 -16.11 4.08
N LEU A 11 -9.25 -15.04 4.81
CA LEU A 11 -8.95 -14.91 6.23
C LEU A 11 -9.65 -16.00 7.07
N ALA A 12 -10.93 -16.29 6.80
CA ALA A 12 -11.67 -17.34 7.51
C ALA A 12 -11.11 -18.75 7.25
N ASN A 13 -10.47 -18.96 6.11
CA ASN A 13 -9.78 -20.20 5.75
C ASN A 13 -8.37 -20.29 6.35
N GLY A 14 -7.88 -19.26 7.04
CA GLY A 14 -6.52 -19.22 7.59
C GLY A 14 -5.44 -19.09 6.51
N GLU A 15 -5.79 -18.58 5.33
CA GLU A 15 -4.80 -18.33 4.28
C GLU A 15 -3.81 -17.25 4.71
N LEU A 16 -2.54 -17.44 4.35
CA LEU A 16 -1.53 -16.38 4.41
C LEU A 16 -1.87 -15.33 3.34
N ILE A 17 -1.84 -14.06 3.71
CA ILE A 17 -2.09 -12.93 2.82
C ILE A 17 -0.92 -11.97 2.95
N LEU A 18 -0.16 -11.80 1.87
CA LEU A 18 0.96 -10.87 1.88
C LEU A 18 0.47 -9.42 1.68
N ILE A 19 0.76 -8.56 2.64
CA ILE A 19 0.48 -7.11 2.54
C ILE A 19 1.65 -6.37 1.91
N ASP A 20 1.45 -5.11 1.58
CA ASP A 20 2.51 -4.22 1.11
C ASP A 20 3.49 -3.79 2.22
N GLY A 21 4.57 -3.12 1.78
CA GLY A 21 5.65 -2.65 2.64
C GLY A 21 5.49 -1.17 3.02
N ALA A 22 6.61 -0.56 3.42
CA ALA A 22 6.66 0.82 3.88
C ALA A 22 6.49 1.84 2.74
N THR A 23 5.25 2.08 2.32
CA THR A 23 4.91 3.00 1.21
C THR A 23 5.49 4.41 1.39
N GLY A 24 5.38 5.02 2.58
CA GLY A 24 5.92 6.36 2.82
C GLY A 24 7.45 6.45 2.69
N THR A 25 8.16 5.43 3.15
CA THR A 25 9.63 5.34 3.01
C THR A 25 10.05 5.21 1.55
N ASP A 26 9.32 4.42 0.76
CA ASP A 26 9.62 4.27 -0.65
C ASP A 26 9.26 5.51 -1.48
N ILE A 27 8.23 6.25 -1.08
CA ILE A 27 7.90 7.58 -1.63
C ILE A 27 9.06 8.56 -1.35
N GLU A 28 9.56 8.61 -0.11
CA GLU A 28 10.69 9.46 0.27
C GLU A 28 11.97 9.10 -0.49
N ARG A 29 12.28 7.81 -0.65
CA ARG A 29 13.44 7.33 -1.43
C ARG A 29 13.41 7.74 -2.90
N ARG A 30 12.22 7.98 -3.47
CA ARG A 30 12.03 8.47 -4.84
C ARG A 30 12.20 9.98 -4.95
N GLY A 31 12.45 10.68 -3.84
CA GLY A 31 12.67 12.12 -3.81
C GLY A 31 11.40 12.95 -3.71
N VAL A 32 10.24 12.34 -3.44
CA VAL A 32 9.00 13.09 -3.21
C VAL A 32 9.13 13.87 -1.88
N PRO A 33 8.80 15.18 -1.86
CA PRO A 33 8.94 15.99 -0.64
C PRO A 33 8.04 15.51 0.50
N MET A 34 8.61 15.39 1.70
CA MET A 34 7.87 15.09 2.93
C MET A 34 7.36 16.37 3.57
N VAL A 35 6.08 16.39 3.95
CA VAL A 35 5.43 17.56 4.55
C VAL A 35 5.46 17.46 6.07
N GLU A 36 5.85 18.52 6.76
CA GLU A 36 5.82 18.57 8.22
C GLU A 36 4.40 18.26 8.74
N ASN A 37 4.28 17.40 9.75
CA ASN A 37 3.01 16.90 10.33
C ASN A 37 2.09 16.08 9.40
N ALA A 38 2.43 15.88 8.13
CA ALA A 38 1.67 15.04 7.20
C ALA A 38 2.50 13.94 6.51
N TRP A 39 3.82 14.03 6.61
CA TRP A 39 4.81 13.17 5.96
C TRP A 39 4.47 12.96 4.48
N CYS A 40 4.37 11.71 4.01
CA CYS A 40 4.01 11.38 2.64
C CYS A 40 2.52 11.57 2.31
N GLY A 41 1.64 11.91 3.28
CA GLY A 41 0.19 11.91 3.07
C GLY A 41 -0.30 12.82 1.94
N VAL A 42 0.40 13.94 1.70
CA VAL A 42 0.05 14.90 0.64
C VAL A 42 0.47 14.41 -0.76
N SER A 43 1.32 13.37 -0.84
CA SER A 43 1.82 12.83 -2.11
C SER A 43 0.72 12.22 -2.98
N ALA A 44 -0.36 11.69 -2.40
CA ALA A 44 -1.50 11.17 -3.17
C ALA A 44 -2.17 12.26 -4.04
N LEU A 45 -2.14 13.51 -3.61
CA LEU A 45 -2.72 14.65 -4.34
C LEU A 45 -1.70 15.34 -5.26
N THR A 46 -0.42 15.32 -4.90
CA THR A 46 0.62 16.14 -5.57
C THR A 46 1.56 15.33 -6.46
N HIS A 47 1.75 14.04 -6.16
CA HIS A 47 2.69 13.12 -6.80
C HIS A 47 2.05 11.72 -6.97
N GLY A 48 0.80 11.69 -7.45
CA GLY A 48 0.00 10.47 -7.52
C GLY A 48 0.61 9.36 -8.39
N ASP A 49 1.45 9.71 -9.37
CA ASP A 49 2.15 8.73 -10.20
C ASP A 49 3.26 8.00 -9.42
N ASP A 50 3.98 8.70 -8.54
CA ASP A 50 4.97 8.08 -7.64
C ASP A 50 4.30 7.15 -6.63
N VAL A 51 3.17 7.58 -6.06
CA VAL A 51 2.35 6.74 -5.16
C VAL A 51 1.89 5.48 -5.87
N ARG A 52 1.36 5.60 -7.09
CA ARG A 52 0.97 4.45 -7.91
C ARG A 52 2.15 3.54 -8.20
N ALA A 53 3.31 4.10 -8.51
CA ALA A 53 4.50 3.32 -8.83
C ALA A 53 5.09 2.59 -7.61
N VAL A 54 4.90 3.11 -6.39
CA VAL A 54 5.25 2.40 -5.14
C VAL A 54 4.30 1.24 -4.90
N HIS A 55 2.99 1.45 -4.97
CA HIS A 55 2.03 0.33 -4.83
C HIS A 55 2.20 -0.73 -5.93
N ARG A 56 2.52 -0.31 -7.16
CA ARG A 56 2.87 -1.24 -8.24
C ARG A 56 4.09 -2.09 -7.88
N ALA A 57 5.15 -1.48 -7.36
CA ALA A 57 6.34 -2.21 -6.95
C ALA A 57 6.04 -3.24 -5.85
N HIS A 58 5.15 -2.93 -4.90
CA HIS A 58 4.70 -3.90 -3.90
C HIS A 58 3.91 -5.06 -4.52
N ILE A 59 3.00 -4.78 -5.46
CA ILE A 59 2.26 -5.83 -6.19
C ILE A 59 3.22 -6.73 -6.96
N ASP A 60 4.19 -6.15 -7.67
CA ASP A 60 5.18 -6.88 -8.46
C ASP A 60 6.11 -7.72 -7.57
N ALA A 61 6.33 -7.30 -6.31
CA ALA A 61 7.05 -8.05 -5.28
C ALA A 61 6.20 -9.16 -4.60
N GLY A 62 4.90 -9.26 -4.93
CA GLY A 62 4.00 -10.30 -4.45
C GLY A 62 2.96 -9.85 -3.42
N ALA A 63 2.86 -8.55 -3.12
CA ALA A 63 1.79 -8.06 -2.26
C ALA A 63 0.41 -8.35 -2.88
N GLU A 64 -0.45 -8.96 -2.08
CA GLU A 64 -1.82 -9.35 -2.43
C GLU A 64 -2.84 -8.34 -1.90
N LEU A 65 -2.42 -7.48 -0.98
CA LEU A 65 -3.21 -6.42 -0.38
C LEU A 65 -2.37 -5.14 -0.26
N ILE A 66 -2.91 -4.03 -0.75
CA ILE A 66 -2.34 -2.70 -0.62
C ILE A 66 -3.03 -1.96 0.53
N ILE A 67 -2.24 -1.30 1.38
CA ILE A 67 -2.73 -0.39 2.42
C ILE A 67 -2.57 1.05 1.88
N ALA A 68 -3.69 1.77 1.81
CA ALA A 68 -3.76 3.13 1.24
C ALA A 68 -4.47 4.10 2.20
#